data_AF-A0A3D5F7R8-F1
#
_entry.id   AF-A0A3D5F7R8-F1
#
_cell.length_a   1.000
_cell.length_b   1.000
_cell.length_c   1.000
_cell.angle_alpha   90.00
_cell.angle_beta   90.00
_cell.angle_gamma   90.00
#
_symmetry.space_group_name_H-M   'P 1'
#
loop_
_entity.id
_entity.type
_entity.pdbx_description
1 polymer ?
#
loop_
_entity_poly.entity_id
_entity_poly.type
_entity_poly.pdbx_seq_one_letter_code
_entity_poly.pdbx_strand_id
1 'polypeptide(L)'
;MKTFILLLLVSLTGGCATVKTLDPVYGHVNIEHRGKRSYCKEIPRVYSGVAYNARKLNGEPSRTPNWGNSLSGVPFFFFDTVFSAVADTVVIPYTAVQQYQKGNIKVN
;
A
#
# COMPACT_ATOMS: atom_id res chain seq x y z
N MET A 1 16.58 12.85 15.18
CA MET A 1 15.13 13.11 15.36
C MET A 1 14.53 13.91 14.20
N LYS A 2 15.07 15.10 13.86
CA LYS A 2 14.58 15.91 12.72
C LYS A 2 14.56 15.18 11.38
N THR A 3 15.61 14.40 11.07
CA THR A 3 15.70 13.61 9.84
C THR A 3 14.65 12.51 9.75
N PHE A 4 14.40 11.78 10.84
CA PHE A 4 13.35 10.77 10.90
C PHE A 4 11.94 11.35 10.69
N ILE A 5 11.65 12.51 11.28
CA ILE A 5 10.36 13.20 11.10
C ILE A 5 10.18 13.63 9.65
N LEU A 6 11.25 14.11 9.00
CA LEU A 6 11.21 14.57 7.61
C LEU A 6 11.06 13.39 6.63
N LEU A 7 11.73 12.27 6.92
CA LEU A 7 11.59 11.02 6.17
C LEU A 7 10.19 10.42 6.35
N LEU A 8 9.62 10.51 7.56
CA LEU A 8 8.24 10.14 7.84
C LEU A 8 7.29 11.03 7.02
N LEU A 9 7.44 12.35 7.06
CA LEU A 9 6.58 13.30 6.35
C LEU A 9 6.61 13.08 4.82
N VAL A 10 7.80 12.87 4.26
CA VAL A 10 8.00 12.56 2.84
C VAL A 10 7.43 11.18 2.48
N SER A 11 7.55 10.19 3.37
CA SER A 11 6.95 8.87 3.15
C SER A 11 5.42 8.90 3.23
N LEU A 12 4.84 9.77 4.05
CA LEU A 12 3.39 9.97 4.11
C LEU A 12 2.85 10.63 2.83
N THR A 13 3.61 11.53 2.20
CA THR A 13 3.21 12.13 0.93
C THR A 13 3.46 11.20 -0.27
N GLY A 14 4.42 10.28 -0.16
CA GLY A 14 4.81 9.35 -1.23
C GLY A 14 4.18 7.96 -1.15
N GLY A 15 3.77 7.49 0.02
CA GLY A 15 3.25 6.14 0.29
C GLY A 15 1.72 6.11 0.37
N CYS A 16 1.05 6.44 -0.73
CA CYS A 16 -0.40 6.53 -0.80
C CYS A 16 -1.07 5.18 -0.46
N ALA A 17 -0.43 4.06 -0.83
CA ALA A 17 -0.88 2.73 -0.45
C ALA A 17 -0.83 2.49 1.08
N THR A 18 0.29 2.83 1.73
CA THR A 18 0.45 2.66 3.18
C THR A 18 -0.55 3.51 3.96
N VAL A 19 -0.75 4.77 3.57
CA VAL A 19 -1.73 5.65 4.23
C VAL A 19 -3.14 5.09 4.16
N LYS A 20 -3.51 4.46 3.04
CA LYS A 20 -4.84 3.82 2.88
C LYS A 20 -5.02 2.54 3.70
N THR A 21 -3.94 1.81 3.96
CA THR A 21 -4.00 0.51 4.65
C THR A 21 -3.63 0.59 6.13
N LEU A 22 -3.08 1.71 6.59
CA LEU A 22 -2.70 1.92 8.00
C LEU A 22 -3.91 1.94 8.94
N ASP A 23 -4.96 2.67 8.54
CA ASP A 23 -6.24 2.73 9.25
C ASP A 23 -7.40 2.55 8.26
N PRO A 24 -7.63 1.31 7.79
CA PRO A 24 -8.69 1.04 6.84
C PRO A 24 -10.04 1.20 7.53
N VAL A 25 -10.92 1.99 6.93
CA VAL A 25 -12.28 2.24 7.43
C VAL A 25 -13.01 0.91 7.57
N TYR A 26 -13.50 0.60 8.79
CA TYR A 26 -14.11 -0.69 9.15
C TYR A 26 -13.23 -1.94 8.95
N GLY A 27 -11.90 -1.81 8.90
CA GLY A 27 -11.00 -2.94 8.68
C GLY A 27 -11.04 -3.48 7.24
N HIS A 28 -11.58 -2.69 6.32
CA HIS A 28 -11.78 -3.05 4.93
C HIS A 28 -11.06 -2.08 4.00
N VAL A 29 -10.40 -2.62 2.98
CA VAL A 29 -9.79 -1.82 1.91
C VAL A 29 -10.28 -2.31 0.56
N ASN A 30 -10.79 -1.39 -0.26
CA ASN A 30 -11.17 -1.72 -1.61
C ASN A 30 -9.97 -1.56 -2.55
N ILE A 31 -9.55 -2.65 -3.18
CA ILE A 31 -8.47 -2.67 -4.18
C ILE A 31 -9.13 -2.76 -5.56
N GLU A 32 -9.43 -1.60 -6.12
CA GLU A 32 -9.98 -1.46 -7.48
C GLU A 32 -9.03 -0.65 -8.35
N HIS A 33 -8.79 -1.12 -9.57
CA HIS A 33 -8.02 -0.40 -10.56
C HIS A 33 -8.74 -0.41 -11.91
N ARG A 34 -9.15 0.77 -12.40
CA ARG A 34 -9.92 0.93 -13.66
C ARG A 34 -11.16 0.02 -13.76
N GLY A 35 -11.91 -0.13 -12.68
CA GLY A 35 -13.13 -0.96 -12.64
C GLY A 35 -12.87 -2.48 -12.62
N LYS A 36 -11.60 -2.90 -12.50
CA LYS A 36 -11.18 -4.29 -12.32
C LYS A 36 -10.87 -4.52 -10.83
N ARG A 37 -11.53 -5.51 -10.22
CA ARG A 37 -11.33 -5.86 -8.80
C ARG A 37 -10.14 -6.79 -8.67
N SER A 38 -9.37 -6.65 -7.60
CA SER A 38 -8.37 -7.66 -7.26
C SER A 38 -9.07 -8.94 -6.76
N TYR A 39 -8.58 -10.13 -7.10
CA TYR A 39 -9.06 -11.41 -6.52
C TYR A 39 -8.64 -11.62 -5.05
N CYS A 40 -8.02 -10.61 -4.43
CA CYS A 40 -7.56 -10.72 -3.07
C CYS A 40 -8.73 -10.58 -2.10
N LYS A 41 -8.84 -11.49 -1.13
CA LYS A 41 -9.84 -11.45 -0.05
C LYS A 41 -9.32 -10.77 1.22
N GLU A 42 -8.02 -10.77 1.41
CA GLU A 42 -7.38 -10.22 2.61
C GLU A 42 -5.91 -9.86 2.34
N ILE A 43 -5.39 -8.86 3.07
CA ILE A 43 -3.97 -8.48 3.07
C ILE A 43 -3.45 -8.37 4.51
N PRO A 44 -2.15 -8.65 4.75
CA PRO A 44 -1.56 -8.45 6.07
C PRO A 44 -1.50 -6.95 6.42
N ARG A 45 -1.63 -6.62 7.72
CA ARG A 45 -1.40 -5.24 8.22
C ARG A 45 0.08 -4.88 8.24
N VAL A 46 0.94 -5.87 8.45
CA VAL A 46 2.39 -5.72 8.33
C VAL A 46 2.75 -5.68 6.85
N TYR A 47 3.51 -4.67 6.41
CA TYR A 47 3.79 -4.44 4.98
C TYR A 47 2.54 -4.28 4.10
N SER A 48 1.49 -3.69 4.68
CA SER A 48 0.18 -3.57 4.03
C SER A 48 0.21 -2.69 2.77
N GLY A 49 1.03 -1.64 2.74
CA GLY A 49 1.18 -0.78 1.57
C GLY A 49 1.86 -1.50 0.41
N VAL A 50 2.90 -2.28 0.69
CA VAL A 50 3.57 -3.14 -0.31
C VAL A 50 2.62 -4.22 -0.82
N ALA A 51 1.90 -4.89 0.08
CA ALA A 51 0.94 -5.94 -0.29
C ALA A 51 -0.21 -5.38 -1.16
N TYR A 52 -0.72 -4.20 -0.80
CA TYR A 52 -1.73 -3.48 -1.58
C TYR A 52 -1.23 -3.19 -3.00
N ASN A 53 0.00 -2.67 -3.12
CA ASN A 53 0.60 -2.37 -4.41
C ASN A 53 0.84 -3.62 -5.26
N ALA A 54 1.42 -4.67 -4.68
CA ALA A 54 1.63 -5.94 -5.36
C ALA A 54 0.31 -6.56 -5.87
N ARG A 55 -0.77 -6.47 -5.10
CA ARG A 55 -2.10 -6.97 -5.51
C ARG A 55 -2.80 -6.09 -6.53
N LYS A 56 -2.59 -4.79 -6.46
CA LYS A 56 -3.08 -3.84 -7.47
C LYS A 56 -2.41 -4.08 -8.82
N LEU A 57 -1.12 -4.47 -8.83
CA LEU A 57 -0.40 -4.81 -10.05
C LEU A 57 -0.80 -6.21 -10.59
N ASN A 58 -0.98 -7.18 -9.69
CA ASN A 58 -1.39 -8.55 -10.02
C ASN A 58 -2.93 -8.76 -9.98
N GLY A 59 -3.71 -7.70 -10.18
CA GLY A 59 -5.17 -7.77 -10.31
C GLY A 59 -5.58 -8.40 -11.65
N GLU A 60 -6.88 -8.39 -11.99
CA GLU A 60 -7.36 -8.93 -13.27
C GLU A 60 -6.50 -8.45 -14.46
N PRO A 61 -6.07 -9.35 -15.35
CA PRO A 61 -5.19 -9.00 -16.46
C PRO A 61 -5.86 -7.93 -17.33
N SER A 62 -5.30 -6.73 -17.34
CA SER A 62 -5.71 -5.66 -18.25
C SER A 62 -4.90 -5.77 -19.53
N ARG A 63 -5.56 -5.58 -20.68
CA ARG A 63 -4.89 -5.47 -21.98
C ARG A 63 -3.98 -4.25 -22.12
N THR A 64 -4.04 -3.32 -21.16
CA THR A 64 -3.18 -2.14 -21.09
C THR A 64 -2.15 -2.34 -19.99
N PRO A 65 -0.84 -2.14 -20.23
CA PRO A 65 0.15 -2.13 -19.17
C PRO A 65 -0.22 -1.05 -18.14
N ASN A 66 -0.62 -1.50 -16.94
CA ASN A 66 -1.08 -0.67 -15.81
C ASN A 66 0.06 0.01 -15.04
N TRP A 67 1.01 0.62 -15.76
CA TRP A 67 2.21 1.21 -15.15
C TRP A 67 1.94 2.65 -14.66
N GLY A 68 0.74 3.17 -14.93
CA GLY A 68 0.34 4.55 -14.60
C GLY A 68 1.18 5.57 -15.36
N ASN A 69 1.15 6.82 -14.90
CA ASN A 69 2.02 7.85 -15.46
C ASN A 69 3.48 7.50 -15.13
N SER A 70 4.35 7.60 -16.12
CA SER A 70 5.78 7.33 -15.97
C SER A 70 6.50 8.67 -15.81
N LEU A 71 7.28 8.83 -14.74
CA LEU A 71 8.15 9.97 -14.56
C LEU A 71 9.55 9.56 -15.06
N SER A 72 10.03 10.20 -16.12
CA SER A 72 11.36 9.91 -16.71
C SER A 72 11.58 8.41 -17.04
N GLY A 73 10.55 7.73 -17.54
CA GLY A 73 10.62 6.30 -17.89
C GLY A 73 10.45 5.33 -16.72
N VAL A 74 10.32 5.83 -15.48
CA VAL A 74 10.05 5.01 -14.30
C VAL A 74 8.55 5.11 -13.93
N PRO A 75 7.86 3.98 -13.73
CA PRO A 75 6.46 3.96 -13.30
C PRO A 75 6.27 4.62 -11.95
N PHE A 76 5.26 5.48 -11.82
CA PHE A 76 4.91 6.08 -10.52
C PHE A 76 4.65 5.04 -9.42
N PHE A 77 4.12 3.88 -9.80
CA PHE A 77 3.91 2.74 -8.90
C PHE A 77 5.19 2.29 -8.18
N PHE A 78 6.34 2.38 -8.84
CA PHE A 78 7.63 2.00 -8.25
C PHE A 78 7.97 2.92 -7.08
N PHE A 79 7.82 4.23 -7.27
CA PHE A 79 8.04 5.21 -6.21
C PHE A 79 7.07 4.99 -5.04
N ASP A 80 5.77 4.83 -5.32
CA ASP A 80 4.76 4.56 -4.28
C ASP A 80 5.05 3.25 -3.53
N THR A 81 5.60 2.24 -4.20
CA THR A 81 6.01 0.98 -3.57
C THR A 81 7.23 1.16 -2.67
N VAL A 82 8.27 1.88 -3.12
CA VAL A 82 9.48 2.15 -2.32
C VAL A 82 9.13 2.99 -1.08
N PHE A 83 8.38 4.07 -1.25
CA PHE A 83 7.94 4.89 -0.12
C PHE A 83 7.02 4.11 0.82
N SER A 84 6.15 3.26 0.28
CA SER A 84 5.30 2.38 1.10
C SER A 84 6.10 1.35 1.87
N ALA A 85 7.17 0.77 1.30
CA ALA A 85 8.03 -0.17 2.01
C ALA A 85 8.74 0.50 3.20
N VAL A 86 9.22 1.74 3.02
CA VAL A 86 9.83 2.52 4.10
C VAL A 86 8.79 2.87 5.16
N ALA A 87 7.63 3.40 4.74
CA ALA A 87 6.55 3.77 5.65
C ALA A 87 6.05 2.55 6.45
N ASP A 88 5.77 1.43 5.77
CA ASP A 88 5.40 0.16 6.38
C ASP A 88 6.44 -0.29 7.40
N THR A 89 7.75 -0.17 7.09
CA THR A 89 8.84 -0.53 8.01
C THR A 89 8.84 0.33 9.28
N VAL A 90 8.61 1.63 9.13
CA VAL A 90 8.54 2.57 10.28
C VAL A 90 7.33 2.27 11.16
N VAL A 91 6.22 1.85 10.56
CA VAL A 91 4.98 1.57 11.29
C VAL A 91 4.84 0.11 11.74
N ILE A 92 5.82 -0.78 11.46
CA ILE A 92 5.83 -2.19 11.91
C ILE A 92 5.43 -2.36 13.38
N PRO A 93 6.03 -1.66 14.37
CA PRO A 93 5.67 -1.90 15.77
C PRO A 93 4.19 -1.63 16.06
N TYR A 94 3.60 -0.67 15.35
CA TYR A 94 2.17 -0.37 15.45
C TYR A 94 1.32 -1.40 14.69
N THR A 95 1.68 -1.71 13.45
CA THR A 95 0.91 -2.63 12.60
C THR A 95 1.01 -4.08 13.05
N ALA A 96 2.10 -4.49 13.69
CA ALA A 96 2.27 -5.82 14.28
C ALA A 96 1.34 -6.04 15.48
N VAL A 97 1.20 -5.03 16.37
CA VAL A 97 0.24 -5.08 17.48
C VAL A 97 -1.19 -5.15 16.93
N GLN A 98 -1.50 -4.33 15.93
CA GLN A 98 -2.81 -4.39 15.28
C GLN A 98 -3.06 -5.73 14.58
N GLN A 99 -2.05 -6.31 13.94
CA GLN A 99 -2.15 -7.62 13.28
C GLN A 99 -2.52 -8.71 14.28
N TYR A 100 -1.91 -8.69 15.47
CA TYR A 100 -2.23 -9.64 16.53
C TYR A 100 -3.68 -9.45 17.05
N GLN A 101 -4.12 -8.20 17.22
CA GLN A 101 -5.44 -7.92 17.79
C GLN A 101 -6.61 -8.06 16.80
N LYS A 102 -6.42 -7.64 15.55
CA LYS A 102 -7.48 -7.48 14.55
C LYS A 102 -7.34 -8.46 13.37
N GLY A 103 -6.22 -9.17 13.25
CA GLY A 103 -5.92 -10.01 12.10
C GLY A 103 -5.71 -9.21 10.81
N ASN A 104 -5.85 -9.89 9.67
CA ASN A 104 -5.68 -9.31 8.34
C ASN A 104 -6.73 -8.24 8.03
N ILE A 105 -6.39 -7.34 7.12
CA ILE A 105 -7.33 -6.38 6.54
C ILE A 105 -8.14 -7.11 5.48
N LYS A 106 -9.47 -7.00 5.54
CA LYS A 106 -10.35 -7.59 4.52
C LYS A 106 -10.30 -6.75 3.25
N VAL A 107 -10.33 -7.43 2.11
CA VAL A 107 -10.36 -6.81 0.78
C VAL A 107 -11.62 -7.26 0.07
N ASN A 108 -12.41 -6.29 -0.38
CA ASN A 108 -13.68 -6.45 -1.11
C ASN A 108 -14.71 -7.39 -0.46
#